data_AF-A0AAW8WJG8-F1
#
_entry.id   AF-A0AAW8WJG8-F1
#
_cell.length_a   1.000
_cell.length_b   1.000
_cell.length_c   1.000
_cell.angle_alpha   90.00
_cell.angle_beta   90.00
_cell.angle_gamma   90.00
#
_symmetry.space_group_name_H-M   'P 1'
#
loop_
_entity.id
_entity.type
_entity.pdbx_description
1 polymer ?
#
loop_
_entity_poly.entity_id
_entity_poly.type
_entity_poly.pdbx_seq_one_letter_code
_entity_poly.pdbx_strand_id
1 'polypeptide(L)'
;MSQNTFFIFLQQYSAYATEILTAINVLWMIEICVNAVVQRKQLNSFVDGNWKLDLEISTLFSVLGLALLYAPRWITQFGREIYIITIFFYIIQILFTLDNRKTLRKFIEKSAWYYKSMLVSNWIASLSVAAVFVFFVSQIAVSDF
;
A
#
# COMPACT_ATOMS: atom_id res chain seq x y z
N MET A 1 7.79 16.00 -28.84
CA MET A 1 6.59 15.91 -27.99
C MET A 1 6.42 17.26 -27.32
N SER A 2 5.25 17.90 -27.40
CA SER A 2 5.02 19.16 -26.67
C SER A 2 4.90 18.90 -25.17
N GLN A 3 5.12 19.94 -24.35
CA GLN A 3 5.03 19.85 -22.89
C GLN A 3 3.66 19.34 -22.43
N ASN A 4 2.57 19.81 -23.05
CA ASN A 4 1.21 19.36 -22.72
C ASN A 4 0.99 17.89 -23.07
N THR A 5 1.46 17.46 -24.25
CA THR A 5 1.37 16.05 -24.63
C THR A 5 2.13 15.17 -23.65
N PHE A 6 3.31 15.59 -23.18
CA PHE A 6 4.06 14.84 -22.15
C PHE A 6 3.27 14.63 -20.86
N PHE A 7 2.65 15.68 -20.31
CA PHE A 7 1.88 15.56 -19.07
C PHE A 7 0.61 14.72 -19.20
N ILE A 8 -0.09 14.80 -20.34
CA ILE A 8 -1.26 13.95 -20.62
C ILE A 8 -0.85 12.47 -20.68
N PHE A 9 0.24 12.15 -21.38
CA PHE A 9 0.77 10.79 -21.42
C PHE A 9 1.19 10.32 -20.02
N LEU A 10 1.89 11.15 -19.26
CA LEU A 10 2.32 10.84 -17.90
C LEU A 10 1.12 10.57 -16.98
N GLN A 11 0.09 11.41 -17.05
CA GLN A 11 -1.16 11.26 -16.28
C GLN A 11 -1.85 9.92 -16.61
N GLN A 12 -1.94 9.56 -17.89
CA GLN A 12 -2.59 8.31 -18.30
C GLN A 12 -1.80 7.07 -17.83
N TYR A 13 -0.48 7.04 -18.03
CA TYR A 13 0.34 5.89 -17.60
C TYR A 13 0.44 5.78 -16.07
N SER A 14 0.54 6.90 -15.36
CA SER A 14 0.57 6.89 -13.90
C SER A 14 -0.79 6.53 -13.29
N ALA A 15 -1.91 6.79 -13.97
CA ALA A 15 -3.22 6.28 -13.59
C ALA A 15 -3.24 4.74 -13.59
N TYR A 16 -2.82 4.13 -14.70
CA TYR A 16 -2.75 2.66 -14.82
C TYR A 16 -1.78 2.06 -13.82
N ALA A 17 -0.60 2.66 -13.63
CA ALA A 17 0.37 2.20 -12.64
C ALA A 17 -0.22 2.26 -11.22
N THR A 18 -0.93 3.33 -10.89
CA THR A 18 -1.61 3.50 -9.60
C THR A 18 -2.66 2.41 -9.40
N GLU A 19 -3.55 2.18 -10.37
CA GLU A 19 -4.59 1.14 -10.29
C GLU A 19 -3.99 -0.25 -10.07
N ILE A 20 -2.98 -0.62 -10.88
CA ILE A 20 -2.33 -1.93 -10.77
C ILE A 20 -1.61 -2.09 -9.43
N LEU A 21 -0.79 -1.12 -9.02
CA LEU A 21 0.02 -1.25 -7.81
C LEU A 21 -0.82 -1.25 -6.54
N THR A 22 -1.88 -0.45 -6.49
CA THR A 22 -2.79 -0.37 -5.34
C THR A 22 -3.63 -1.64 -5.19
N ALA A 23 -4.07 -2.23 -6.32
CA ALA A 23 -4.72 -3.54 -6.32
C ALA A 23 -3.75 -4.65 -5.90
N ILE A 24 -2.53 -4.67 -6.43
CA ILE A 24 -1.48 -5.63 -6.01
C ILE A 24 -1.18 -5.47 -4.52
N ASN A 25 -1.12 -4.25 -3.99
CA ASN A 25 -0.90 -4.01 -2.57
C ASN A 25 -1.95 -4.69 -1.70
N VAL A 26 -3.23 -4.54 -2.04
CA VAL A 26 -4.33 -5.21 -1.33
C VAL A 26 -4.22 -6.74 -1.43
N LEU A 27 -4.02 -7.28 -2.63
CA LEU A 27 -3.88 -8.72 -2.84
C LEU A 27 -2.68 -9.29 -2.06
N TRP A 28 -1.58 -8.55 -1.99
CA TRP A 28 -0.40 -8.93 -1.24
C TRP A 28 -0.64 -8.92 0.28
N MET A 29 -1.40 -7.94 0.79
CA MET A 29 -1.80 -7.94 2.20
C MET A 29 -2.71 -9.12 2.55
N ILE A 30 -3.63 -9.50 1.65
CA ILE A 30 -4.46 -10.70 1.81
C ILE A 30 -3.60 -11.96 1.88
N GLU A 31 -2.61 -12.08 0.99
CA GLU A 31 -1.65 -13.18 0.99
C GLU A 31 -0.90 -13.30 2.33
N ILE A 32 -0.44 -12.17 2.87
CA ILE A 32 0.23 -12.12 4.18
C ILE A 32 -0.72 -12.56 5.29
N CYS A 33 -1.98 -12.14 5.26
CA CYS A 33 -2.99 -12.57 6.22
C CYS A 33 -3.21 -14.09 6.18
N VAL A 34 -3.32 -14.69 5.00
CA VAL A 34 -3.44 -16.16 4.85
C VAL A 34 -2.22 -16.86 5.44
N ASN A 35 -1.01 -16.38 5.14
CA ASN A 35 0.22 -16.94 5.69
C ASN A 35 0.32 -16.81 7.21
N ALA A 36 -0.12 -15.68 7.76
CA ALA A 36 -0.21 -15.45 9.19
C ALA A 36 -1.13 -16.47 9.86
N VAL A 37 -2.27 -16.82 9.23
CA VAL A 37 -3.17 -17.85 9.75
C VAL A 37 -2.53 -19.23 9.70
N VAL A 38 -1.84 -19.57 8.60
CA VAL A 38 -1.12 -20.85 8.46
C VAL A 38 -0.02 -20.98 9.51
N GLN A 39 0.75 -19.93 9.74
CA GLN A 39 1.89 -19.91 10.68
C GLN A 39 1.52 -19.43 12.10
N ARG A 40 0.22 -19.31 12.40
CA ARG A 40 -0.29 -18.72 13.66
C ARG A 40 0.30 -19.32 14.93
N LYS A 41 0.59 -20.62 14.94
CA LYS A 41 1.13 -21.32 16.11
C LYS A 41 2.54 -20.82 16.43
N GLN A 42 3.37 -20.66 15.40
CA GLN A 42 4.72 -20.09 15.53
C GLN A 42 4.61 -18.62 15.92
N LEU A 43 3.78 -17.84 15.23
CA LEU A 43 3.60 -16.42 15.52
C LEU A 43 3.17 -16.17 16.98
N ASN A 44 2.18 -16.93 17.48
CA ASN A 44 1.70 -16.81 18.86
C ASN A 44 2.68 -17.37 19.91
N SER A 45 3.53 -18.36 19.57
CA SER A 45 4.49 -18.89 20.54
C SER A 45 5.69 -17.97 20.76
N PHE A 46 5.92 -17.06 19.82
CA PHE A 46 7.15 -16.29 19.72
C PHE A 46 6.96 -14.80 20.00
N VAL A 47 5.75 -14.29 19.78
CA VAL A 47 5.43 -12.89 19.97
C VAL A 47 4.33 -12.81 21.02
N ASP A 48 4.72 -12.57 22.28
CA ASP A 48 3.80 -12.18 23.38
C ASP A 48 3.05 -10.86 23.07
N GLY A 49 3.45 -10.17 22.00
CA GLY A 49 2.84 -8.94 21.50
C GLY A 49 1.75 -9.14 20.44
N ASN A 50 1.02 -8.06 20.18
CA ASN A 50 -0.18 -8.02 19.34
C ASN A 50 0.15 -7.99 17.82
N TRP A 51 0.94 -8.94 17.32
CA TRP A 51 1.35 -9.01 15.89
C TRP A 51 0.16 -9.00 14.92
N LYS A 52 -1.01 -9.42 15.39
CA LYS A 52 -2.29 -9.39 14.66
C LYS A 52 -2.78 -7.97 14.42
N LEU A 53 -2.69 -7.10 15.42
CA LEU A 53 -3.18 -5.73 15.34
C LEU A 53 -2.41 -4.95 14.27
N ASP A 54 -1.08 -5.07 14.21
CA ASP A 54 -0.28 -4.42 13.18
C ASP A 54 -0.65 -4.91 11.77
N LEU A 55 -0.93 -6.21 11.64
CA LEU A 55 -1.33 -6.81 10.37
C LEU A 55 -2.74 -6.37 9.94
N GLU A 56 -3.68 -6.31 10.88
CA GLU A 56 -5.04 -5.82 10.66
C GLU A 56 -5.03 -4.36 10.25
N ILE A 57 -4.28 -3.52 10.95
CA ILE A 57 -4.13 -2.10 10.64
C ILE A 57 -3.49 -1.90 9.26
N SER A 58 -2.40 -2.60 8.96
CA SER A 58 -1.77 -2.54 7.63
C SER A 58 -2.72 -2.96 6.51
N THR A 59 -3.52 -4.02 6.75
CA THR A 59 -4.49 -4.50 5.77
C THR A 59 -5.61 -3.51 5.56
N LEU A 60 -6.14 -2.94 6.65
CA LEU A 60 -7.16 -1.90 6.63
C LEU A 60 -6.69 -0.69 5.83
N PHE A 61 -5.48 -0.19 6.09
CA PHE A 61 -4.95 0.95 5.35
C PHE A 61 -4.68 0.65 3.87
N SER A 62 -4.26 -0.57 3.53
CA SER A 62 -4.13 -0.98 2.13
C SER A 62 -5.48 -0.94 1.40
N VAL A 63 -6.54 -1.46 2.03
CA VAL A 63 -7.89 -1.50 1.46
C VAL A 63 -8.50 -0.10 1.39
N LEU A 64 -8.37 0.70 2.45
CA LEU A 64 -8.87 2.08 2.48
C LEU A 64 -8.16 2.96 1.44
N GLY A 65 -6.85 2.78 1.24
CA GLY A 65 -6.11 3.50 0.19
C GLY A 65 -6.64 3.21 -1.20
N LEU A 66 -6.94 1.93 -1.50
CA LEU A 66 -7.59 1.56 -2.76
C LEU A 66 -9.00 2.16 -2.84
N ALA A 67 -9.83 1.98 -1.81
CA ALA A 67 -11.21 2.45 -1.81
C ALA A 67 -11.32 3.97 -2.01
N LEU A 68 -10.42 4.75 -1.37
CA LEU A 68 -10.37 6.21 -1.53
C LEU A 68 -10.07 6.64 -2.96
N LEU A 69 -9.17 5.95 -3.67
CA LEU A 69 -8.87 6.27 -5.08
C LEU A 69 -10.07 6.03 -6.01
N TYR A 70 -10.98 5.12 -5.63
CA TYR A 70 -12.22 4.88 -6.38
C TYR A 70 -13.41 5.68 -5.84
N ALA A 71 -13.30 6.29 -4.65
CA ALA A 71 -14.35 7.07 -4.01
C ALA A 71 -14.98 8.16 -4.91
N PRO A 72 -14.23 8.89 -5.77
CA PRO A 72 -14.81 9.87 -6.70
C PRO A 72 -15.86 9.30 -7.66
N ARG A 73 -15.86 7.98 -7.91
CA ARG A 73 -16.87 7.32 -8.74
C ARG A 73 -18.25 7.29 -8.07
N TRP A 74 -18.30 7.44 -6.75
CA TRP A 74 -19.51 7.31 -5.95
C TRP A 74 -19.82 8.57 -5.13
N ILE A 75 -18.81 9.40 -4.84
CA ILE A 75 -18.91 10.58 -3.97
C ILE A 75 -18.20 11.75 -4.66
N THR A 76 -18.95 12.78 -5.05
CA THR A 76 -18.46 13.95 -5.79
C THR A 76 -17.77 15.02 -4.92
N GLN A 77 -17.80 14.86 -3.59
CA GLN A 77 -17.27 15.86 -2.64
C GLN A 77 -15.76 15.77 -2.42
N PHE A 78 -15.12 14.70 -2.90
CA PHE A 78 -13.69 14.54 -2.73
C PHE A 78 -12.92 15.12 -3.92
N GLY A 79 -11.94 15.98 -3.62
CA GLY A 79 -11.05 16.58 -4.62
C GLY A 79 -9.66 15.96 -4.59
N ARG A 80 -8.65 16.83 -4.64
CA ARG A 80 -7.22 16.46 -4.67
C ARG A 80 -6.74 15.83 -3.35
N GLU A 81 -7.49 15.98 -2.27
CA GLU A 81 -7.13 15.51 -0.93
C GLU A 81 -7.04 13.99 -0.85
N ILE A 82 -7.80 13.26 -1.69
CA ILE A 82 -7.76 11.79 -1.75
C ILE A 82 -6.34 11.28 -1.93
N TYR A 83 -5.56 11.87 -2.84
CA TYR A 83 -4.22 11.38 -3.14
C TYR A 83 -3.29 11.51 -1.92
N ILE A 84 -3.42 12.61 -1.17
CA ILE A 84 -2.62 12.87 0.03
C ILE A 84 -3.01 11.88 1.14
N ILE A 85 -4.31 11.67 1.36
CA ILE A 85 -4.81 10.72 2.37
C ILE A 85 -4.39 9.28 2.01
N THR A 86 -4.47 8.90 0.74
CA THR A 86 -4.03 7.59 0.26
C THR A 86 -2.52 7.38 0.47
N ILE A 87 -1.69 8.38 0.14
CA ILE A 87 -0.24 8.34 0.42
C ILE A 87 0.00 8.15 1.91
N PHE A 88 -0.72 8.89 2.76
CA PHE A 88 -0.61 8.78 4.21
C PHE A 88 -0.96 7.36 4.70
N PHE A 89 -2.02 6.74 4.19
CA PHE A 89 -2.38 5.37 4.52
C PHE A 89 -1.29 4.37 4.15
N TYR A 90 -0.70 4.48 2.96
CA TYR A 90 0.40 3.60 2.56
C TYR A 90 1.68 3.83 3.35
N ILE A 91 1.98 5.07 3.75
CA ILE A 91 3.11 5.35 4.66
C ILE A 91 2.87 4.68 6.01
N ILE A 92 1.68 4.80 6.59
CA ILE A 92 1.34 4.13 7.85
C ILE A 92 1.44 2.61 7.70
N GLN A 93 0.90 2.04 6.62
CA GLN A 93 1.03 0.61 6.32
C GLN A 93 2.50 0.18 6.30
N ILE A 94 3.40 0.95 5.67
CA ILE A 94 4.84 0.66 5.66
C ILE A 94 5.41 0.68 7.08
N LEU A 95 5.07 1.67 7.89
CA LEU A 95 5.57 1.78 9.27
C LEU A 95 5.16 0.58 10.13
N PHE A 96 3.87 0.19 10.09
CA PHE A 96 3.39 -1.00 10.81
C PHE A 96 4.01 -2.29 10.28
N THR A 97 4.19 -2.43 8.96
CA THR A 97 4.83 -3.60 8.35
C THR A 97 6.31 -3.69 8.74
N LEU A 98 7.01 -2.56 8.82
CA LEU A 98 8.40 -2.49 9.29
C LEU A 98 8.52 -2.83 10.76
N ASP A 99 7.62 -2.33 11.60
CA ASP A 99 7.65 -2.60 13.04
C ASP A 99 7.36 -4.08 13.33
N ASN A 100 6.31 -4.62 12.72
CA ASN A 100 5.99 -6.04 12.80
C ASN A 100 7.18 -6.89 12.34
N ARG A 101 7.84 -6.54 11.22
CA ARG A 101 9.06 -7.24 10.76
C ARG A 101 10.21 -7.19 11.77
N LYS A 102 10.43 -6.06 12.45
CA LYS A 102 11.49 -5.94 13.48
C LYS A 102 11.20 -6.86 14.65
N THR A 103 9.94 -6.93 15.07
CA THR A 103 9.48 -7.86 16.11
C THR A 103 9.71 -9.31 15.67
N LEU A 104 9.28 -9.68 14.46
CA LEU A 104 9.38 -11.04 13.93
C LEU A 104 10.82 -11.50 13.67
N ARG A 105 11.74 -10.60 13.27
CA ARG A 105 13.15 -10.94 12.99
C ARG A 105 13.87 -11.60 14.17
N LYS A 106 13.41 -11.32 15.40
CA LYS A 106 14.02 -11.89 16.62
C LYS A 106 13.56 -13.31 16.91
N PHE A 107 12.45 -13.75 16.32
CA PHE A 107 11.79 -14.98 16.74
C PHE A 107 11.36 -15.92 15.62
N ILE A 108 11.31 -15.46 14.37
CA ILE A 108 10.94 -16.27 13.20
C ILE A 108 12.15 -16.48 12.30
N GLU A 109 12.28 -17.70 11.77
CA GLU A 109 13.29 -18.00 10.77
C GLU A 109 13.13 -17.11 9.53
N LYS A 110 14.22 -16.50 9.07
CA LYS A 110 14.23 -15.66 7.87
C LYS A 110 13.80 -16.40 6.59
N SER A 111 13.82 -17.74 6.62
CA SER A 111 13.36 -18.65 5.57
C SER A 111 11.82 -18.68 5.47
N ALA A 112 11.10 -18.36 6.55
CA ALA A 112 9.65 -18.44 6.62
C ALA A 112 9.01 -17.53 5.57
N TRP A 113 8.04 -18.09 4.86
CA TRP A 113 7.36 -17.40 3.77
C TRP A 113 6.71 -16.08 4.23
N TYR A 114 6.09 -16.06 5.41
CA TYR A 114 5.52 -14.85 6.01
C TYR A 114 6.55 -13.71 6.17
N TYR A 115 7.79 -14.01 6.62
CA TYR A 115 8.85 -13.02 6.75
C TYR A 115 9.25 -12.43 5.38
N LYS A 116 9.33 -13.28 4.35
CA LYS A 116 9.62 -12.84 2.97
C LYS A 116 8.49 -11.98 2.41
N SER A 117 7.23 -12.39 2.59
CA SER A 117 6.06 -11.63 2.13
C SER A 117 6.01 -10.24 2.76
N MET A 118 6.33 -10.10 4.05
CA MET A 118 6.43 -8.80 4.74
C MET A 118 7.54 -7.91 4.17
N LEU A 119 8.66 -8.48 3.69
CA LEU A 119 9.71 -7.70 3.04
C LEU A 119 9.23 -7.15 1.70
N VAL A 120 8.60 -8.00 0.88
CA VAL A 120 8.05 -7.62 -0.43
C VAL A 120 6.91 -6.60 -0.28
N SER A 121 6.08 -6.71 0.76
CA SER A 121 5.00 -5.75 1.05
C SER A 121 5.50 -4.32 1.19
N ASN A 122 6.65 -4.12 1.86
CA ASN A 122 7.24 -2.78 1.98
C ASN A 122 7.60 -2.18 0.61
N TRP A 123 8.10 -2.99 -0.32
CA TRP A 123 8.39 -2.53 -1.68
C TRP A 123 7.12 -2.21 -2.45
N ILE A 124 6.11 -3.08 -2.39
CA ILE A 124 4.83 -2.87 -3.06
C ILE A 124 4.15 -1.59 -2.55
N ALA A 125 4.08 -1.39 -1.24
CA ALA A 125 3.52 -0.19 -0.65
C ALA A 125 4.32 1.07 -1.01
N SER A 126 5.66 1.00 -1.03
CA SER A 126 6.52 2.11 -1.45
C SER A 126 6.31 2.48 -2.93
N LEU A 127 6.20 1.48 -3.81
CA LEU A 127 5.88 1.69 -5.21
C LEU A 127 4.47 2.27 -5.39
N SER A 128 3.52 1.85 -4.56
CA SER A 128 2.16 2.41 -4.56
C SER A 128 2.16 3.89 -4.16
N VAL A 129 2.93 4.28 -3.15
CA VAL A 129 3.15 5.69 -2.78
C VAL A 129 3.72 6.48 -3.95
N ALA A 130 4.79 5.98 -4.58
CA ALA A 130 5.43 6.64 -5.70
C ALA A 130 4.47 6.80 -6.90
N ALA A 131 3.70 5.77 -7.22
CA ALA A 131 2.72 5.81 -8.32
C ALA A 131 1.60 6.83 -8.05
N VAL A 132 1.01 6.82 -6.85
CA VAL A 132 -0.02 7.78 -6.45
C VAL A 132 0.53 9.22 -6.47
N PHE A 133 1.77 9.42 -6.02
CA PHE A 133 2.41 10.74 -6.04
C PHE A 133 2.64 11.25 -7.47
N VAL A 134 3.19 10.42 -8.37
CA VAL A 134 3.39 10.80 -9.77
C VAL A 134 2.05 11.08 -10.46
N PHE A 135 1.03 10.26 -10.19
CA PHE A 135 -0.32 10.51 -10.69
C PHE A 135 -0.90 11.81 -10.17
N PHE A 136 -0.76 12.11 -8.88
CA PHE A 136 -1.21 13.36 -8.29
C PHE A 136 -0.57 14.59 -8.93
N VAL A 137 0.76 14.59 -9.08
CA VAL A 137 1.49 15.72 -9.69
C VAL A 137 1.10 15.89 -11.16
N SER A 138 0.97 14.80 -11.91
CA SER A 138 0.55 14.87 -13.31
C SER A 138 -0.91 15.30 -13.48
N GLN A 139 -1.81 14.90 -12.58
CA GLN A 139 -3.19 15.39 -12.53
C GLN A 139 -3.24 16.91 -12.33
N ILE A 140 -2.51 17.43 -11.33
CA ILE A 140 -2.41 18.88 -11.10
C ILE A 140 -1.93 19.58 -12.37
N ALA A 141 -0.81 19.09 -12.92
CA ALA A 141 -0.20 19.68 -14.11
C ALA A 141 -1.20 19.75 -15.28
N VAL A 142 -1.95 18.68 -15.57
CA VAL A 142 -2.92 18.67 -16.66
C VAL A 142 -4.16 19.52 -16.38
N SER A 143 -4.64 19.56 -15.13
CA SER A 143 -5.87 20.30 -14.78
C SER A 143 -5.69 21.82 -14.66
N ASP A 144 -4.46 22.28 -14.40
CA ASP A 144 -4.14 23.71 -14.25
C ASP A 144 -3.64 24.34 -15.57
N PHE A 145 -3.55 23.56 -16.66
CA PHE A 145 -3.33 24.04 -18.04
C PHE A 145 -4.66 24.39 -18.73
#